data_AF-A0A4P7WDC8-F1
#
_entry.id   AF-A0A4P7WDC8-F1
#
_cell.length_a   1.000
_cell.length_b   1.000
_cell.length_c   1.000
_cell.angle_alpha   90.00
_cell.angle_beta   90.00
_cell.angle_gamma   90.00
#
_symmetry.space_group_name_H-M   'P 1'
#
loop_
_entity.id
_entity.type
_entity.pdbx_description
1 polymer ?
#
loop_
_entity_poly.entity_id
_entity_poly.type
_entity_poly.pdbx_seq_one_letter_code
_entity_poly.pdbx_strand_id
1 'polypeptide(L)'
;MQSELERREQSEKITWQEFKIEDLFDVTGTKSLDSNAVDFVETGINFVGRSSDNNGVQGKTEKQSFPPNDAFTITSAVVGQKYVNFQDEPYYCSQNINKLTPKCILTRWNKFVAYYFVVNIQKFAAKYEDQYMDMCSMILKNIS
;
A
#
# COMPACT_ATOMS: atom_id res chain seq x y z
N MET A 1 -0.03 25.78 -30.65
CA MET A 1 0.98 25.24 -29.70
C MET A 1 0.99 26.03 -28.40
N GLN A 2 1.18 27.37 -28.43
CA GLN A 2 0.95 28.25 -27.26
C GLN A 2 -0.50 28.14 -26.72
N SER A 3 -1.48 28.08 -27.61
CA SER A 3 -2.91 27.91 -27.28
C SER A 3 -3.31 26.58 -26.62
N GLU A 4 -2.47 25.54 -26.73
CA GLU A 4 -2.70 24.22 -26.12
C GLU A 4 -2.17 24.18 -24.68
N LEU A 5 -1.12 24.97 -24.41
CA LEU A 5 -0.49 25.12 -23.10
C LEU A 5 -1.33 26.05 -22.19
N GLU A 6 -1.85 27.15 -22.74
CA GLU A 6 -2.75 28.05 -22.02
C GLU A 6 -4.08 27.36 -21.60
N ARG A 7 -4.57 26.40 -22.39
CA ARG A 7 -5.74 25.57 -22.02
C ARG A 7 -5.52 24.65 -20.82
N ARG A 8 -4.27 24.33 -20.48
CA ARG A 8 -3.93 23.44 -19.35
C ARG A 8 -3.78 24.20 -18.03
N GLU A 9 -3.71 25.53 -18.08
CA GLU A 9 -3.58 26.41 -16.91
C GLU A 9 -4.92 26.95 -16.39
N GLN A 10 -6.05 26.54 -16.97
CA GLN A 10 -7.34 26.70 -16.33
C GLN A 10 -7.41 25.68 -15.17
N SER A 11 -6.68 25.95 -14.09
CA SER A 11 -6.77 25.13 -12.88
C SER A 11 -8.20 25.25 -12.36
N GLU A 12 -8.98 24.19 -12.56
CA GLU A 12 -10.15 23.98 -11.73
C GLU A 12 -9.66 24.11 -10.29
N LYS A 13 -10.31 24.94 -9.46
CA LYS A 13 -9.96 25.09 -8.05
C LYS A 13 -9.94 23.71 -7.39
N ILE A 14 -8.75 23.13 -7.22
CA ILE A 14 -8.58 21.84 -6.58
C ILE A 14 -8.84 22.04 -5.09
N THR A 15 -9.93 21.45 -4.61
CA THR A 15 -10.25 21.43 -3.19
C THR A 15 -9.88 20.06 -2.63
N TRP A 16 -8.93 20.03 -1.70
CA TRP A 16 -8.58 18.80 -0.98
C TRP A 16 -9.68 18.45 0.03
N GLN A 17 -9.96 17.16 0.18
CA GLN A 17 -11.00 16.64 1.09
C GLN A 17 -10.50 15.41 1.85
N GLU A 18 -11.13 15.13 2.99
CA GLU A 18 -10.91 13.90 3.74
C GLU A 18 -11.52 12.71 3.00
N PHE A 19 -10.88 11.55 3.08
CA PHE A 19 -11.38 10.30 2.52
C PHE A 19 -11.03 9.16 3.47
N LYS A 20 -11.80 8.07 3.43
CA LYS A 20 -11.41 6.85 4.11
C LYS A 20 -10.57 5.98 3.19
N ILE A 21 -9.63 5.23 3.77
CA ILE A 21 -8.83 4.25 3.01
C ILE A 21 -9.74 3.23 2.31
N GLU A 22 -10.82 2.79 2.97
CA GLU A 22 -11.81 1.87 2.41
C GLU A 22 -12.58 2.44 1.22
N ASP A 23 -12.64 3.76 1.04
CA ASP A 23 -13.30 4.36 -0.14
C ASP A 23 -12.42 4.20 -1.40
N LEU A 24 -11.11 4.09 -1.23
CA LEU A 24 -10.12 4.03 -2.31
C LEU A 24 -9.49 2.65 -2.51
N PHE A 25 -9.48 1.81 -1.47
CA PHE A 25 -8.81 0.51 -1.47
C PHE A 25 -9.71 -0.59 -0.90
N ASP A 26 -9.60 -1.79 -1.47
CA ASP A 26 -10.05 -3.02 -0.83
C ASP A 26 -8.98 -3.51 0.14
N VAL A 27 -9.29 -3.50 1.44
CA VAL A 27 -8.38 -3.91 2.51
C VAL A 27 -8.68 -5.36 2.89
N THR A 28 -7.73 -6.26 2.67
CA THR A 28 -7.90 -7.69 2.97
C THR A 28 -6.67 -8.28 3.65
N GLY A 29 -6.88 -9.29 4.50
CA GLY A 29 -5.77 -10.08 5.05
C GLY A 29 -5.08 -10.90 3.95
N THR A 30 -3.75 -10.95 3.99
CA THR A 30 -2.99 -11.79 3.05
C THR A 30 -2.99 -13.25 3.48
N LYS A 31 -3.03 -14.17 2.51
CA LYS A 31 -2.75 -15.57 2.80
C LYS A 31 -1.27 -15.70 3.18
N SER A 32 -1.04 -16.14 4.39
CA SER A 32 0.26 -16.06 5.06
C SER A 32 0.98 -17.41 5.10
N LEU A 33 2.30 -17.37 5.09
CA LEU A 33 3.18 -18.48 5.46
C LEU A 33 3.81 -18.19 6.83
N ASP A 34 4.19 -19.23 7.56
CA ASP A 34 5.08 -19.08 8.71
C ASP A 34 6.49 -18.80 8.19
N SER A 35 7.09 -17.66 8.57
CA SER A 35 8.41 -17.27 8.10
C SER A 35 9.50 -18.27 8.50
N ASN A 36 9.32 -19.04 9.58
CA ASN A 36 10.28 -20.06 10.00
C ASN A 36 10.20 -21.35 9.16
N ALA A 37 9.15 -21.49 8.35
CA ALA A 37 8.91 -22.64 7.48
C ALA A 37 9.13 -22.30 5.99
N VAL A 38 9.80 -21.18 5.71
CA VAL A 38 10.06 -20.71 4.35
C VAL A 38 11.53 -20.89 4.01
N ASP A 39 11.80 -21.70 2.99
CA ASP A 39 13.11 -21.84 2.38
C ASP A 39 13.30 -20.75 1.31
N PHE A 40 14.37 -19.96 1.45
CA PHE A 40 14.70 -18.92 0.48
C PHE A 40 15.55 -19.47 -0.67
N VAL A 41 15.21 -19.06 -1.88
CA VAL A 41 15.88 -19.42 -3.14
C VAL A 41 16.42 -18.18 -3.84
N GLU A 42 17.42 -18.37 -4.72
CA GLU A 42 18.05 -17.27 -5.47
C GLU A 42 17.06 -16.62 -6.48
N THR A 43 16.27 -17.46 -7.15
CA THR A 43 15.27 -17.02 -8.14
C THR A 43 13.89 -17.55 -7.76
N GLY A 44 12.92 -16.66 -7.61
CA GLY A 44 11.57 -17.03 -7.19
C GLY A 44 10.64 -15.82 -7.05
N ILE A 45 9.58 -15.99 -6.27
CA ILE A 45 8.56 -14.99 -5.95
C ILE A 45 8.94 -14.30 -4.64
N ASN A 46 8.76 -12.98 -4.55
CA ASN A 46 9.12 -12.22 -3.36
C ASN A 46 8.36 -12.71 -2.11
N PHE A 47 9.06 -12.80 -0.98
CA PHE A 47 8.46 -13.04 0.33
C PHE A 47 8.55 -11.79 1.18
N VAL A 48 7.39 -11.23 1.49
CA VAL A 48 7.23 -9.96 2.18
C VAL A 48 6.99 -10.20 3.66
N GLY A 49 7.89 -9.67 4.48
CA GLY A 49 7.80 -9.66 5.93
C GLY A 49 7.34 -8.32 6.50
N ARG A 50 7.51 -8.17 7.81
CA ARG A 50 7.17 -6.95 8.57
C ARG A 50 8.42 -6.09 8.80
N SER A 51 9.02 -5.60 7.72
CA SER A 51 10.12 -4.62 7.74
C SER A 51 9.89 -3.54 6.68
N SER A 52 10.50 -2.37 6.85
CA SER A 52 10.63 -1.34 5.80
C SER A 52 11.80 -1.57 4.86
N ASP A 53 12.76 -2.42 5.26
CA ASP A 53 13.95 -2.68 4.45
C ASP A 53 13.55 -3.39 3.16
N ASN A 54 14.11 -2.94 2.04
CA ASN A 54 13.87 -3.54 0.73
C ASN A 54 12.37 -3.71 0.40
N ASN A 55 11.54 -2.71 0.70
CA ASN A 55 10.07 -2.76 0.57
C ASN A 55 9.41 -3.95 1.31
N GLY A 56 10.05 -4.41 2.40
CA GLY A 56 9.63 -5.55 3.18
C GLY A 56 10.00 -6.90 2.61
N VAL A 57 10.67 -6.98 1.46
CA VAL A 57 11.10 -8.24 0.84
C VAL A 57 12.30 -8.81 1.60
N GLN A 58 12.10 -9.96 2.26
CA GLN A 58 13.13 -10.66 3.03
C GLN A 58 13.96 -11.63 2.17
N GLY A 59 13.38 -12.08 1.05
CA GLY A 59 13.98 -13.04 0.15
C GLY A 59 12.97 -13.48 -0.91
N LYS A 60 13.32 -14.53 -1.66
CA LYS A 60 12.44 -15.12 -2.67
C LYS A 60 12.15 -16.58 -2.31
N THR A 61 10.96 -17.05 -2.65
CA THR A 61 10.54 -18.43 -2.41
C THR A 61 10.13 -19.07 -3.72
N GLU A 62 10.15 -20.40 -3.74
CA GLU A 62 9.44 -21.13 -4.79
C GLU A 62 7.94 -20.81 -4.76
N LYS A 63 7.27 -21.19 -5.85
CA LYS A 63 5.83 -21.09 -5.95
C LYS A 63 5.18 -22.00 -4.91
N GLN A 64 4.25 -21.45 -4.14
CA GLN A 64 3.51 -22.18 -3.12
C GLN A 64 2.29 -22.88 -3.72
N SER A 65 1.66 -23.74 -2.91
CA SER A 65 0.42 -24.44 -3.27
C SER A 65 -0.78 -23.54 -3.53
N PHE A 66 -0.65 -22.23 -3.30
CA PHE A 66 -1.66 -21.21 -3.55
C PHE A 66 -1.06 -20.05 -4.34
N PRO A 67 -1.88 -19.29 -5.08
CA PRO A 67 -1.39 -18.17 -5.88
C PRO A 67 -0.77 -17.09 -4.98
N PRO A 68 0.28 -16.40 -5.44
CA PRO A 68 0.80 -15.23 -4.73
C PRO A 68 -0.24 -14.10 -4.71
N ASN A 69 -0.03 -13.11 -3.85
CA ASN A 69 -0.77 -11.87 -3.92
C ASN A 69 -0.39 -11.09 -5.18
N ASP A 70 -1.36 -10.33 -5.70
CA ASP A 70 -1.18 -9.54 -6.90
C ASP A 70 -0.20 -8.38 -6.70
N ALA A 71 0.58 -8.12 -7.75
CA ALA A 71 1.41 -6.93 -7.86
C ALA A 71 0.58 -5.64 -7.84
N PHE A 72 1.26 -4.50 -7.73
CA PHE A 72 0.67 -3.17 -7.67
C PHE A 72 -0.30 -2.98 -6.50
N THR A 73 0.01 -3.57 -5.35
CA THR A 73 -0.74 -3.41 -4.10
C THR A 73 0.16 -2.83 -3.01
N ILE A 74 -0.46 -2.29 -1.95
CA ILE A 74 0.27 -1.80 -0.76
C ILE A 74 0.11 -2.85 0.35
N THR A 75 1.20 -3.21 1.03
CA THR A 75 1.18 -4.06 2.22
C THR A 75 1.26 -3.21 3.48
N SER A 76 0.56 -3.63 4.54
CA SER A 76 0.56 -3.00 5.85
C SER A 76 0.66 -4.04 6.96
N ALA A 77 1.69 -3.94 7.80
CA ALA A 77 1.81 -4.78 8.99
C ALA A 77 0.67 -4.47 9.98
N VAL A 78 0.02 -5.51 10.50
CA VAL A 78 -1.16 -5.39 11.39
C VAL A 78 -0.76 -5.28 12.85
N VAL A 79 0.36 -5.87 13.27
CA VAL A 79 0.80 -5.94 14.68
C VAL A 79 2.28 -5.56 14.82
N GLY A 80 2.64 -5.03 15.99
CA GLY A 80 3.96 -4.45 16.24
C GLY A 80 4.17 -3.14 15.48
N GLN A 81 5.44 -2.84 15.17
CA GLN A 81 5.78 -1.68 14.35
C GLN A 81 5.12 -1.78 12.98
N LYS A 82 4.41 -0.72 12.60
CA LYS A 82 3.64 -0.68 11.36
C LYS A 82 4.57 -0.28 10.22
N TYR A 83 4.72 -1.18 9.26
CA TYR A 83 5.43 -0.95 8.02
C TYR A 83 4.45 -0.99 6.86
N VAL A 84 4.52 0.04 6.01
CA VAL A 84 3.70 0.19 4.82
C VAL A 84 4.62 0.21 3.61
N ASN A 85 4.45 -0.75 2.71
CA ASN A 85 5.32 -0.92 1.55
C ASN A 85 4.50 -1.10 0.26
N PHE A 86 5.05 -0.66 -0.86
CA PHE A 86 4.48 -0.94 -2.18
C PHE A 86 5.12 -2.20 -2.78
N GLN A 87 4.29 -3.07 -3.36
CA GLN A 87 4.74 -4.29 -4.05
C GLN A 87 4.47 -4.14 -5.55
N ASP A 88 5.52 -4.03 -6.35
CA ASP A 88 5.44 -3.92 -7.82
C ASP A 88 5.51 -5.27 -8.55
N GLU A 89 5.82 -6.34 -7.83
CA GLU A 89 5.83 -7.73 -8.29
C GLU A 89 4.89 -8.59 -7.43
N PRO A 90 4.41 -9.75 -7.94
CA PRO A 90 3.65 -10.71 -7.13
C PRO A 90 4.46 -11.22 -5.93
N TYR A 91 3.77 -11.51 -4.82
CA TYR A 91 4.44 -11.82 -3.56
C TYR A 91 3.67 -12.77 -2.64
N TYR A 92 4.40 -13.52 -1.82
CA TYR A 92 3.89 -14.19 -0.62
C TYR A 92 4.17 -13.36 0.63
N CYS A 93 3.43 -13.62 1.71
CA CYS A 93 3.55 -12.84 2.95
C CYS A 93 3.81 -13.70 4.18
N SER A 94 4.54 -13.13 5.13
CA SER A 94 4.49 -13.55 6.53
C SER A 94 3.12 -13.24 7.16
N GLN A 95 2.84 -13.83 8.31
CA GLN A 95 1.62 -13.55 9.08
C GLN A 95 1.44 -12.07 9.46
N ASN A 96 0.17 -11.70 9.70
CA ASN A 96 -0.24 -10.38 10.18
C ASN A 96 0.10 -9.23 9.21
N ILE A 97 -0.14 -9.45 7.92
CA ILE A 97 -0.02 -8.42 6.87
C ILE A 97 -1.35 -8.31 6.12
N ASN A 98 -1.86 -7.09 6.03
CA ASN A 98 -2.97 -6.74 5.14
C ASN A 98 -2.42 -6.26 3.80
N LYS A 99 -3.18 -6.48 2.73
CA LYS A 99 -2.99 -5.84 1.43
C LYS A 99 -4.11 -4.85 1.15
N LEU A 100 -3.74 -3.74 0.52
CA LEU A 100 -4.59 -2.68 0.03
C LEU A 100 -4.56 -2.74 -1.50
N THR A 101 -5.65 -3.17 -2.10
CA THR A 101 -5.82 -3.23 -3.56
C THR A 101 -6.56 -1.98 -4.02
N PRO A 102 -6.04 -1.20 -4.98
CA PRO A 102 -6.70 0.02 -5.45
C PRO A 102 -8.05 -0.30 -6.11
N LYS A 103 -9.08 0.46 -5.75
CA LYS A 103 -10.40 0.40 -6.40
C LYS A 103 -10.38 1.12 -7.74
N CYS A 104 -11.36 0.83 -8.59
CA CYS A 104 -11.49 1.42 -9.93
C CYS A 104 -11.60 2.95 -9.96
N ILE A 105 -11.95 3.60 -8.83
CA ILE A 105 -11.93 5.06 -8.69
C ILE A 105 -10.52 5.66 -8.86
N LEU A 106 -9.47 4.89 -8.55
CA LEU A 106 -8.07 5.27 -8.76
C LEU A 106 -7.63 4.98 -10.20
N THR A 107 -8.19 5.73 -11.15
CA THR A 107 -8.04 5.51 -12.61
C THR A 107 -6.61 5.59 -13.14
N ARG A 108 -5.66 6.18 -12.40
CA ARG A 108 -4.25 6.36 -12.80
C ARG A 108 -3.28 5.63 -11.87
N TRP A 109 -3.67 4.46 -11.36
CA TRP A 109 -2.83 3.70 -10.45
C TRP A 109 -1.49 3.30 -11.09
N ASN A 110 -0.39 3.71 -10.46
CA ASN A 110 0.98 3.38 -10.85
C ASN A 110 1.91 3.55 -9.63
N LYS A 111 3.19 3.17 -9.76
CA LYS A 111 4.17 3.21 -8.66
C LYS A 111 4.31 4.59 -7.99
N PHE A 112 4.24 5.68 -8.75
CA PHE A 112 4.42 7.03 -8.19
C PHE A 112 3.21 7.45 -7.34
N VAL A 113 2.00 7.13 -7.83
CA VAL A 113 0.76 7.31 -7.06
C VAL A 113 0.78 6.42 -5.82
N ALA A 114 1.23 5.17 -5.95
CA ALA A 114 1.36 4.26 -4.83
C ALA A 114 2.31 4.79 -3.75
N TYR A 115 3.48 5.33 -4.11
CA TYR A 115 4.40 5.93 -3.14
C TYR A 115 3.80 7.12 -2.40
N TYR A 116 3.00 7.95 -3.06
CA TYR A 116 2.24 9.01 -2.38
C TYR A 116 1.34 8.42 -1.29
N PHE A 117 0.58 7.36 -1.59
CA PHE A 117 -0.26 6.71 -0.58
C PHE A 117 0.56 6.02 0.50
N VAL A 118 1.63 5.30 0.17
CA VAL A 118 2.52 4.64 1.15
C VAL A 118 3.01 5.64 2.19
N VAL A 119 3.53 6.81 1.77
CA VAL A 119 4.05 7.82 2.70
C VAL A 119 2.94 8.36 3.60
N ASN A 120 1.75 8.62 3.05
CA ASN A 120 0.62 9.14 3.83
C ASN A 120 0.07 8.11 4.82
N ILE A 121 -0.09 6.86 4.38
CA ILE A 121 -0.57 5.76 5.22
C ILE A 121 0.47 5.44 6.29
N GLN A 122 1.77 5.41 5.99
CA GLN A 122 2.84 5.20 6.97
C GLN A 122 2.83 6.28 8.07
N LYS A 123 2.67 7.56 7.67
CA LYS A 123 2.55 8.68 8.62
C LYS A 123 1.32 8.55 9.50
N PHE A 124 0.19 8.15 8.92
CA PHE A 124 -1.03 7.89 9.67
C PHE A 124 -0.82 6.72 10.65
N ALA A 125 -0.28 5.60 10.18
CA ALA A 125 -0.01 4.40 10.97
C ALA A 125 0.87 4.65 12.19
N ALA A 126 1.91 5.46 12.02
CA ALA A 126 2.84 5.80 13.10
C ALA A 126 2.20 6.68 14.19
N LYS A 127 1.09 7.35 13.91
CA LYS A 127 0.41 8.25 14.85
C LYS A 127 -0.65 7.55 15.70
N TYR A 128 -1.20 6.44 15.23
CA TYR A 128 -2.31 5.73 15.87
C TYR A 128 -1.90 4.28 16.16
N GLU A 129 -1.18 4.07 17.27
CA GLU A 129 -0.65 2.76 17.68
C GLU A 129 -1.76 1.70 17.91
N ASP A 130 -2.98 2.11 18.30
CA ASP A 130 -4.02 1.21 18.83
C ASP A 130 -5.35 1.14 18.05
N GLN A 131 -5.55 1.87 16.95
CA GLN A 131 -6.87 1.94 16.29
C GLN A 131 -6.76 1.96 14.77
N TYR A 132 -6.47 0.81 14.17
CA TYR A 132 -6.47 0.67 12.70
C TYR A 132 -7.84 0.32 12.12
N MET A 133 -8.82 -0.04 12.95
CA MET A 133 -10.12 -0.55 12.48
C MET A 133 -11.31 0.37 12.69
N ASP A 134 -11.18 1.50 13.40
CA ASP A 134 -12.36 2.35 13.71
C ASP A 134 -12.25 3.85 13.41
N MET A 135 -11.11 4.38 12.96
CA MET A 135 -11.09 5.81 12.58
C MET A 135 -9.92 6.14 11.67
N CYS A 136 -10.20 6.65 10.48
CA CYS A 136 -9.21 7.29 9.63
C CYS A 136 -9.77 8.63 9.14
N SER A 137 -9.63 9.67 9.97
CA SER A 137 -9.67 11.07 9.54
C SER A 137 -8.24 11.51 9.20
N MET A 138 -7.96 11.71 7.91
CA MET A 138 -6.78 12.46 7.48
C MET A 138 -7.17 13.95 7.37
N ILE A 139 -6.61 14.79 8.25
CA ILE A 139 -6.95 16.21 8.41
C ILE A 139 -6.34 17.08 7.29
N LEU A 140 -7.17 17.91 6.66
CA LEU A 140 -6.82 19.28 6.23
C LEU A 140 -7.98 20.22 6.62
N LYS A 141 -7.72 21.13 7.58
CA LYS A 141 -8.74 22.02 8.15
C LYS A 141 -9.14 23.14 7.18
N ASN A 142 -10.45 23.40 7.11
CA ASN A 142 -11.02 24.63 6.56
C ASN A 142 -10.57 25.87 7.36
N ILE A 143 -10.18 26.91 6.62
CA ILE A 143 -10.33 28.29 7.08
C ILE A 143 -11.45 28.88 6.22
N SER A 144 -12.60 29.16 6.85
CA SER A 144 -13.62 30.07 6.32
C SER A 144 -13.15 31.51 6.45
#